data_AF-A0A432R1Z3-F1
#
_entry.id   AF-A0A432R1Z3-F1
#
_cell.length_a   1.000
_cell.length_b   1.000
_cell.length_c   1.000
_cell.angle_alpha   90.00
_cell.angle_beta   90.00
_cell.angle_gamma   90.00
#
_symmetry.space_group_name_H-M   'P 1'
#
loop_
_entity.id
_entity.type
_entity.pdbx_description
1 polymer ?
#
loop_
_entity_poly.entity_id
_entity_poly.type
_entity_poly.pdbx_seq_one_letter_code
_entity_poly.pdbx_strand_id
1 'polypeptide(L)'
;MSIDIKPFCVSDDCSDEHNHFRTPFCVGDYVYATNTHVVIRIKRSSSDAESQLKKHKVAAKKINKWIKGFDCSFFDLIPIKYTPRIVTCDVCNGSGKWFEVEKKEKECMDCGGTGRIEEKQTIGFPNYNVQLKYVSLISQLPNIMLGFMTTNYEGQIPFVFTGGAGILMSLQNIRGVDFDLNYISLVANNRMMEQVV
;
A
#
# COMPACT_ATOMS: atom_id res chain seq x y z
N MET A 1 -2.04 -23.56 1.17
CA MET A 1 -2.97 -22.43 1.42
C MET A 1 -2.82 -21.47 0.25
N SER A 2 -3.91 -21.11 -0.43
CA SER A 2 -3.87 -20.14 -1.53
C SER A 2 -4.06 -18.73 -0.94
N ILE A 3 -3.23 -17.77 -1.33
CA ILE A 3 -3.31 -16.38 -0.86
C ILE A 3 -4.07 -15.58 -1.90
N ASP A 4 -5.17 -14.96 -1.52
CA ASP A 4 -5.87 -14.05 -2.41
C ASP A 4 -5.10 -12.72 -2.51
N ILE A 5 -4.53 -12.48 -3.69
CA ILE A 5 -3.79 -11.25 -3.99
C ILE A 5 -4.60 -10.25 -4.81
N LYS A 6 -5.86 -10.55 -5.15
CA LYS A 6 -6.73 -9.62 -5.89
C LYS A 6 -6.98 -8.29 -5.15
N PRO A 7 -7.11 -8.24 -3.81
CA PRO A 7 -7.24 -6.97 -3.09
C PRO A 7 -6.07 -5.99 -3.28
N PHE A 8 -4.93 -6.47 -3.78
CA PHE A 8 -3.76 -5.65 -4.08
C PHE A 8 -3.74 -5.13 -5.51
N CYS A 9 -4.74 -5.41 -6.34
CA CYS A 9 -4.85 -4.86 -7.69
C CYS A 9 -5.39 -3.42 -7.70
N VAL A 10 -5.14 -2.71 -8.80
CA VAL A 10 -5.77 -1.40 -9.06
C VAL A 10 -7.30 -1.57 -9.11
N SER A 11 -8.04 -0.65 -8.49
CA SER A 11 -9.51 -0.64 -8.51
C SER A 11 -10.06 -0.32 -9.89
N ASP A 12 -11.32 -0.69 -10.13
CA ASP A 12 -11.98 -0.45 -11.42
C ASP A 12 -12.23 1.03 -11.72
N ASP A 13 -12.23 1.87 -10.68
CA ASP A 13 -12.46 3.32 -10.78
C ASP A 13 -11.16 4.10 -11.06
N CYS A 14 -10.02 3.41 -11.21
CA CYS A 14 -8.75 4.06 -11.52
C CYS A 14 -8.61 4.35 -13.03
N SER A 15 -7.87 5.41 -13.35
CA SER A 15 -7.60 5.88 -14.72
C SER A 15 -7.14 4.77 -15.67
N ASP A 16 -7.46 4.91 -16.95
CA ASP A 16 -7.17 3.92 -17.99
C ASP A 16 -5.70 3.49 -18.11
N GLU A 17 -4.78 4.37 -17.73
CA GLU A 17 -3.35 4.11 -17.78
C GLU A 17 -2.92 2.87 -16.97
N HIS A 18 -3.67 2.54 -15.92
CA HIS A 18 -3.38 1.46 -14.98
C HIS A 18 -4.31 0.25 -15.11
N ASN A 19 -5.20 0.21 -16.12
CA ASN A 19 -6.19 -0.87 -16.28
C ASN A 19 -5.58 -2.28 -16.37
N HIS A 20 -4.33 -2.36 -16.85
CA HIS A 20 -3.59 -3.62 -16.95
C HIS A 20 -3.22 -4.23 -15.59
N PHE A 21 -3.31 -3.47 -14.48
CA PHE A 21 -3.07 -3.95 -13.11
C PHE A 21 -4.36 -4.25 -12.31
N ARG A 22 -5.53 -4.31 -12.97
CA ARG A 22 -6.80 -4.69 -12.32
C ARG A 22 -6.89 -6.20 -11.99
N THR A 23 -6.01 -6.99 -12.57
CA THR A 23 -5.91 -8.44 -12.30
C THR A 23 -4.47 -8.82 -11.98
N PRO A 24 -4.26 -9.88 -11.16
CA PRO A 24 -2.93 -10.41 -10.95
C PRO A 24 -2.29 -10.85 -12.28
N PHE A 25 -0.98 -10.72 -12.39
CA PHE A 25 -0.25 -11.06 -13.60
C PHE A 25 0.98 -11.92 -13.30
N CYS A 26 1.25 -12.89 -14.17
CA CYS A 26 2.37 -13.81 -13.99
C CYS A 26 3.57 -13.41 -14.85
N VAL A 27 4.75 -13.36 -14.25
CA VAL A 27 6.01 -13.18 -14.99
C VAL A 27 7.07 -14.12 -14.42
N GLY A 28 7.47 -15.09 -15.22
CA GLY A 28 8.42 -16.12 -14.80
C GLY A 28 7.90 -16.94 -13.62
N ASP A 29 8.67 -16.98 -12.53
CA ASP A 29 8.41 -17.79 -11.34
C ASP A 29 7.33 -17.25 -10.38
N TYR A 30 6.78 -16.06 -10.66
CA TYR A 30 5.96 -15.34 -9.69
C TYR A 30 4.66 -14.82 -10.30
N VAL A 31 3.65 -14.69 -9.44
CA VAL A 31 2.44 -13.90 -9.69
C VAL A 31 2.56 -12.59 -8.92
N TYR A 32 2.17 -11.49 -9.54
CA TYR A 32 2.25 -10.15 -9.00
C TYR A 32 0.87 -9.50 -8.96
N ALA A 33 0.64 -8.64 -7.99
CA ALA A 33 -0.46 -7.69 -7.97
C ALA A 33 0.03 -6.35 -7.44
N THR A 34 -0.58 -5.26 -7.91
CA THR A 34 -0.25 -3.91 -7.43
C THR A 34 -1.40 -2.94 -7.60
N ASN A 35 -1.55 -2.05 -6.62
CA ASN A 35 -2.49 -0.93 -6.63
C ASN A 35 -1.74 0.41 -6.63
N THR A 36 -0.50 0.41 -7.11
CA THR A 36 0.50 1.50 -7.10
C THR A 36 1.05 1.89 -5.73
N HIS A 37 0.33 1.62 -4.64
CA HIS A 37 0.78 1.88 -3.27
C HIS A 37 1.31 0.65 -2.55
N VAL A 38 0.83 -0.52 -2.94
CA VAL A 38 1.31 -1.82 -2.49
C VAL A 38 1.66 -2.64 -3.72
N VAL A 39 2.74 -3.38 -3.61
CA VAL A 39 3.12 -4.42 -4.56
C VAL A 39 3.29 -5.71 -3.78
N ILE A 40 2.73 -6.80 -4.31
CA ILE A 40 2.91 -8.14 -3.78
C ILE A 40 3.42 -9.06 -4.88
N ARG A 41 4.28 -10.01 -4.51
CA ARG A 41 4.63 -11.17 -5.34
C ARG A 41 4.51 -12.45 -4.52
N ILE A 42 4.00 -13.50 -5.15
CA ILE A 42 3.92 -14.85 -4.59
C ILE A 42 4.49 -15.86 -5.58
N LYS A 43 4.89 -17.04 -5.11
CA LYS A 43 5.33 -18.12 -5.99
C LYS A 43 4.17 -18.52 -6.91
N ARG A 44 4.47 -18.66 -8.20
CA ARG A 44 3.51 -19.06 -9.23
C ARG A 44 3.18 -20.55 -9.15
N SER A 45 1.92 -20.90 -9.45
CA SER A 45 1.47 -22.26 -9.71
C SER A 45 1.72 -22.67 -11.17
N SER A 46 1.93 -23.95 -11.43
CA SER A 46 2.10 -24.46 -12.81
C SER A 46 0.89 -24.21 -13.72
N SER A 47 -0.28 -23.94 -13.14
CA SER A 47 -1.53 -23.65 -13.87
C SER A 47 -1.66 -22.19 -14.34
N ASP A 48 -0.89 -21.26 -13.80
CA ASP A 48 -1.10 -19.84 -14.07
C ASP A 48 -0.55 -19.48 -15.46
N ALA A 49 -1.24 -18.64 -16.22
CA ALA A 49 -0.81 -18.24 -17.57
C ALA A 49 0.24 -17.11 -17.53
N GLU A 50 1.29 -17.22 -18.35
CA GLU A 50 2.34 -16.19 -18.46
C GLU A 50 1.80 -14.92 -19.11
N SER A 51 2.09 -13.77 -18.50
CA SER A 51 1.68 -12.49 -19.05
C SER A 51 2.44 -12.15 -20.33
N GLN A 52 1.69 -11.81 -21.38
CA GLN A 52 2.26 -11.34 -22.65
C GLN A 52 2.51 -9.83 -22.68
N LEU A 53 1.97 -9.06 -21.74
CA LEU A 53 2.09 -7.60 -21.73
C LEU A 53 3.51 -7.14 -21.37
N LYS A 54 4.13 -6.33 -22.24
CA LYS A 54 5.46 -5.73 -22.02
C LYS A 54 5.52 -4.93 -20.70
N LYS A 55 4.44 -4.19 -20.37
CA LYS A 55 4.34 -3.42 -19.13
C LYS A 55 4.49 -4.31 -17.89
N HIS A 56 3.88 -5.50 -17.89
CA HIS A 56 4.01 -6.47 -16.79
C HIS A 56 5.45 -6.97 -16.62
N LYS A 57 6.15 -7.25 -17.72
CA LYS A 57 7.56 -7.68 -17.67
C LYS A 57 8.47 -6.57 -17.09
N VAL A 58 8.22 -5.32 -17.48
CA VAL A 58 8.96 -4.16 -16.93
C VAL A 58 8.67 -3.98 -15.43
N ALA A 59 7.40 -4.03 -15.03
CA ALA A 59 7.00 -3.95 -13.64
C ALA A 59 7.65 -5.07 -12.81
N ALA A 60 7.52 -6.33 -13.23
CA ALA A 60 8.12 -7.47 -12.56
C ALA A 60 9.65 -7.33 -12.40
N LYS A 61 10.37 -6.85 -13.42
CA LYS A 61 11.81 -6.57 -13.32
C LYS A 61 12.12 -5.54 -12.24
N LYS A 62 11.36 -4.43 -12.18
CA LYS A 62 11.54 -3.38 -11.17
C LYS A 62 11.27 -3.91 -9.75
N ILE A 63 10.17 -4.64 -9.59
CA ILE A 63 9.75 -5.25 -8.32
C ILE A 63 10.81 -6.24 -7.82
N ASN A 64 11.32 -7.09 -8.71
CA ASN A 64 12.36 -8.04 -8.36
C ASN A 64 13.67 -7.38 -7.96
N LYS A 65 14.03 -6.27 -8.61
CA LYS A 65 15.19 -5.46 -8.23
C LYS A 65 15.02 -4.92 -6.82
N TRP A 66 13.86 -4.32 -6.53
CA TRP A 66 13.58 -3.79 -5.21
C TRP A 66 13.66 -4.86 -4.13
N ILE A 67 12.89 -5.95 -4.25
CA ILE A 67 12.83 -6.98 -3.19
C ILE A 67 14.19 -7.65 -2.94
N LYS A 68 15.05 -7.80 -3.95
CA LYS A 68 16.40 -8.36 -3.79
C LYS A 68 17.41 -7.39 -3.16
N GLY A 69 17.13 -6.08 -3.21
CA GLY A 69 18.10 -5.04 -2.85
C GLY A 69 18.04 -4.60 -1.39
N PHE A 70 17.15 -5.16 -0.57
CA PHE A 70 16.97 -4.70 0.80
C PHE A 70 17.86 -5.46 1.78
N ASP A 71 18.75 -4.72 2.43
CA ASP A 71 19.38 -5.11 3.69
C ASP A 71 18.57 -4.49 4.83
N CYS A 72 17.76 -5.30 5.51
CA CYS A 72 16.80 -4.82 6.49
C CYS A 72 16.56 -5.83 7.61
N SER A 73 16.22 -5.30 8.78
CA SER A 73 15.73 -6.11 9.90
C SER A 73 14.21 -6.20 9.81
N PHE A 74 13.66 -7.41 9.98
CA PHE A 74 12.22 -7.64 9.92
C PHE A 74 11.59 -7.71 11.31
N PHE A 75 10.36 -7.18 11.41
CA PHE A 75 9.57 -7.16 12.64
C PHE A 75 8.13 -7.52 12.34
N ASP A 76 7.48 -8.25 13.25
CA ASP A 76 6.09 -8.66 13.08
C ASP A 76 5.15 -7.45 13.00
N LEU A 77 4.28 -7.46 12.00
CA LEU A 77 3.21 -6.47 11.89
C LEU A 77 1.98 -7.00 12.63
N ILE A 78 1.60 -6.30 13.67
CA ILE A 78 0.37 -6.57 14.41
C ILE A 78 -0.82 -6.20 13.52
N PRO A 79 -1.90 -7.01 13.46
CA PRO A 79 -3.10 -6.67 12.72
C PRO A 79 -3.63 -5.27 13.04
N ILE A 80 -3.81 -4.44 12.01
CA ILE A 80 -4.32 -3.08 12.18
C ILE A 80 -5.70 -2.99 11.53
N LYS A 81 -6.68 -2.51 12.30
CA LYS A 81 -8.02 -2.23 11.79
C LYS A 81 -8.05 -0.84 11.17
N TYR A 82 -8.38 -0.77 9.89
CA TYR A 82 -8.73 0.48 9.22
C TYR A 82 -10.24 0.72 9.30
N THR A 83 -10.66 1.95 9.56
CA THR A 83 -12.07 2.37 9.53
C THR A 83 -12.14 3.66 8.75
N PRO A 84 -12.69 3.66 7.52
CA PRO A 84 -12.77 4.85 6.70
C PRO A 84 -13.47 5.98 7.45
N ARG A 85 -12.83 7.15 7.48
CA ARG A 85 -13.44 8.38 7.96
C ARG A 85 -13.91 9.19 6.77
N ILE A 86 -15.21 9.42 6.69
CA ILE A 86 -15.80 10.22 5.63
C ILE A 86 -15.95 11.64 6.15
N VAL A 87 -15.27 12.58 5.51
CA VAL A 87 -15.30 14.01 5.86
C VAL A 87 -15.94 14.80 4.73
N THR A 88 -16.36 16.02 5.06
CA THR A 88 -16.85 16.98 4.07
C THR A 88 -15.72 17.32 3.09
N CYS A 89 -16.03 17.38 1.80
CA CYS A 89 -15.07 17.83 0.80
C CYS A 89 -14.83 19.33 0.95
N ASP A 90 -13.60 19.72 1.35
CA ASP A 90 -13.21 21.12 1.55
C ASP A 90 -13.26 21.95 0.26
N VAL A 91 -12.99 21.31 -0.88
CA VAL A 91 -12.96 21.96 -2.20
C VAL A 91 -14.35 22.47 -2.60
N CYS A 92 -15.40 21.72 -2.32
CA CYS A 92 -16.78 22.13 -2.63
C CYS A 92 -17.62 22.48 -1.39
N ASN A 93 -17.00 22.52 -0.20
CA ASN A 93 -17.66 22.66 1.09
C ASN A 93 -18.89 21.75 1.25
N GLY A 94 -18.79 20.51 0.78
CA GLY A 94 -19.87 19.53 0.87
C GLY A 94 -20.99 19.63 -0.16
N SER A 95 -20.94 20.63 -1.06
CA SER A 95 -22.00 20.80 -2.08
C SER A 95 -21.95 19.74 -3.20
N GLY A 96 -20.81 19.07 -3.38
CA GLY A 96 -20.55 18.19 -4.51
C GLY A 96 -20.34 18.94 -5.84
N LYS A 97 -20.38 20.28 -5.83
CA LYS A 97 -20.43 21.11 -7.02
C LYS A 97 -19.30 22.13 -7.04
N TRP A 98 -18.78 22.44 -8.22
CA TRP A 98 -17.83 23.52 -8.45
C TRP A 98 -18.42 24.51 -9.46
N PHE A 99 -18.26 25.81 -9.20
CA PHE A 99 -18.73 26.87 -10.09
C PHE A 99 -17.56 27.36 -10.94
N GLU A 100 -17.63 27.17 -12.26
CA GLU A 100 -16.73 27.84 -13.18
C GLU A 100 -17.14 29.31 -13.37
N VAL A 101 -16.19 30.13 -13.83
CA VAL A 101 -16.35 31.58 -14.09
C VAL A 101 -17.54 31.88 -15.02
N GLU A 102 -17.95 30.91 -15.84
CA GLU A 102 -19.12 31.00 -16.73
C GLU A 102 -20.47 30.60 -16.10
N LYS A 103 -20.54 30.42 -14.77
CA LYS A 103 -21.75 30.01 -14.01
C LYS A 103 -22.35 28.65 -14.41
N LYS A 104 -21.59 27.79 -15.07
CA LYS A 104 -21.97 26.38 -15.27
C LYS A 104 -21.59 25.59 -14.03
N GLU A 105 -22.56 24.88 -13.49
CA GLU A 105 -22.36 23.94 -12.39
C GLU A 105 -21.68 22.69 -12.94
N LYS A 106 -20.53 22.33 -12.37
CA LYS A 106 -19.84 21.06 -12.65
C LYS A 106 -19.73 20.24 -11.38
N GLU A 107 -19.62 18.92 -11.54
CA GLU A 107 -19.29 18.05 -10.42
C GLU A 107 -17.90 18.39 -9.87
N CYS A 108 -17.79 18.43 -8.54
CA CYS A 108 -16.50 18.61 -7.88
C CYS A 108 -15.61 17.38 -8.16
N MET A 109 -14.51 17.60 -8.87
CA MET A 109 -13.58 16.53 -9.29
C MET A 109 -12.94 15.81 -8.10
N ASP A 110 -12.70 16.51 -6.99
CA ASP A 110 -12.05 15.94 -5.80
C ASP A 110 -12.91 14.94 -5.04
N CYS A 111 -14.24 15.11 -5.09
CA CYS A 111 -15.19 14.22 -4.43
C CYS A 111 -16.10 13.46 -5.39
N GLY A 112 -15.87 13.58 -6.71
CA GLY A 112 -16.71 12.97 -7.75
C GLY A 112 -18.19 13.33 -7.61
N GLY A 113 -18.50 14.59 -7.28
CA GLY A 113 -19.90 15.03 -7.15
C GLY A 113 -20.58 14.71 -5.80
N THR A 114 -19.95 13.94 -4.91
CA THR A 114 -20.62 13.43 -3.69
C THR A 114 -20.67 14.43 -2.53
N GLY A 115 -19.81 15.46 -2.56
CA GLY A 115 -19.60 16.38 -1.43
C GLY A 115 -18.83 15.77 -0.26
N ARG A 116 -18.41 14.51 -0.34
CA ARG A 116 -17.74 13.79 0.75
C ARG A 116 -16.51 13.07 0.25
N ILE A 117 -15.46 13.03 1.05
CA ILE A 117 -14.21 12.32 0.72
C ILE A 117 -13.77 11.45 1.88
N GLU A 118 -13.07 10.36 1.56
CA GLU A 118 -12.35 9.57 2.56
C GLU A 118 -11.13 10.37 3.04
N GLU A 119 -11.07 10.65 4.33
CA GLU A 119 -9.93 11.28 4.98
C GLU A 119 -8.70 10.36 4.87
N LYS A 120 -7.57 10.93 4.43
CA LYS A 120 -6.30 10.22 4.38
C LYS A 120 -5.77 10.03 5.79
N GLN A 121 -5.97 8.84 6.35
CA GLN A 121 -5.38 8.45 7.63
C GLN A 121 -3.99 7.86 7.40
N THR A 122 -3.01 8.29 8.19
CA THR A 122 -1.62 7.84 8.10
C THR A 122 -1.14 7.22 9.41
N ILE A 123 -0.15 6.34 9.31
CA ILE A 123 0.61 5.84 10.46
C ILE A 123 2.10 6.11 10.21
N GLY A 124 2.76 6.60 11.26
CA GLY A 124 4.19 6.92 11.26
C GLY A 124 5.03 5.67 11.53
N PHE A 125 5.99 5.44 10.66
CA PHE A 125 7.17 4.61 10.92
C PHE A 125 8.36 5.55 11.11
N PRO A 126 9.45 5.12 11.77
CA PRO A 126 10.63 5.96 11.83
C PRO A 126 11.09 6.33 10.40
N ASN A 127 11.11 7.64 10.11
CA ASN A 127 11.44 8.27 8.82
C ASN A 127 10.39 8.18 7.70
N TYR A 128 9.23 7.55 7.91
CA TYR A 128 8.24 7.37 6.85
C TYR A 128 6.80 7.51 7.36
N ASN A 129 5.94 8.09 6.54
CA ASN A 129 4.49 7.99 6.75
C ASN A 129 3.89 7.11 5.66
N VAL A 130 2.97 6.25 6.03
CA VAL A 130 2.22 5.39 5.10
C VAL A 130 0.73 5.57 5.33
N GLN A 131 -0.08 5.34 4.30
CA GLN A 131 -1.53 5.38 4.47
C GLN A 131 -2.00 4.15 5.25
N LEU A 132 -2.78 4.39 6.32
CA LEU A 132 -3.26 3.38 7.25
C LEU A 132 -4.03 2.25 6.55
N LYS A 133 -4.81 2.59 5.52
CA LYS A 133 -5.58 1.61 4.74
C LYS A 133 -4.71 0.53 4.09
N TYR A 134 -3.51 0.90 3.63
CA TYR A 134 -2.59 -0.06 3.01
C TYR A 134 -1.86 -0.91 4.03
N VAL A 135 -1.58 -0.37 5.22
CA VAL A 135 -1.05 -1.17 6.34
C VAL A 135 -2.10 -2.19 6.81
N SER A 136 -3.36 -1.77 6.94
CA SER A 136 -4.47 -2.67 7.27
C SER A 136 -4.63 -3.76 6.21
N LEU A 137 -4.53 -3.40 4.92
CA LEU A 137 -4.58 -4.36 3.82
C LEU A 137 -3.48 -5.43 3.90
N ILE A 138 -2.21 -5.04 4.05
CA ILE A 138 -1.11 -6.02 4.15
C ILE A 138 -1.16 -6.80 5.48
N SER A 139 -1.74 -6.24 6.54
CA SER A 139 -1.82 -6.91 7.84
C SER A 139 -2.72 -8.17 7.84
N GLN A 140 -3.49 -8.38 6.77
CA GLN A 140 -4.27 -9.59 6.54
C GLN A 140 -3.42 -10.76 5.99
N LEU A 141 -2.16 -10.51 5.61
CA LEU A 141 -1.26 -11.53 5.09
C LEU A 141 -0.70 -12.40 6.23
N PRO A 142 -0.51 -13.72 6.00
CA PRO A 142 -0.10 -14.64 7.05
C PRO A 142 1.36 -14.43 7.49
N ASN A 143 1.60 -14.28 8.80
CA ASN A 143 2.92 -14.07 9.41
C ASN A 143 3.69 -12.93 8.73
N ILE A 144 3.02 -11.79 8.54
CA ILE A 144 3.64 -10.64 7.89
C ILE A 144 4.68 -9.98 8.79
N MET A 145 5.82 -9.68 8.19
CA MET A 145 6.88 -8.89 8.81
C MET A 145 7.23 -7.69 7.93
N LEU A 146 7.33 -6.51 8.54
CA LEU A 146 7.81 -5.30 7.87
C LEU A 146 9.33 -5.19 8.02
N GLY A 147 10.00 -4.88 6.92
CA GLY A 147 11.42 -4.60 6.90
C GLY A 147 11.69 -3.14 7.28
N PHE A 148 12.51 -2.96 8.29
CA PHE A 148 13.03 -1.68 8.71
C PHE A 148 14.43 -1.48 8.13
N MET A 149 14.60 -0.39 7.37
CA MET A 149 15.85 -0.07 6.70
C MET A 149 16.64 0.95 7.52
N THR A 150 17.95 0.73 7.63
CA THR A 150 18.88 1.65 8.30
C THR A 150 19.41 2.74 7.37
N THR A 151 19.21 2.60 6.06
CA THR A 151 19.70 3.54 5.04
C THR A 151 18.56 4.22 4.26
N ASN A 152 18.81 5.45 3.83
CA ASN A 152 17.84 6.29 3.14
C ASN A 152 17.41 5.68 1.80
N TYR A 153 16.21 5.11 1.75
CA TYR A 153 15.58 4.69 0.49
C TYR A 153 14.34 5.52 0.16
N GLU A 154 14.04 5.56 -1.14
CA GLU A 154 13.02 6.35 -1.86
C GLU A 154 11.56 6.02 -1.50
N GLY A 155 11.25 5.89 -0.21
CA GLY A 155 9.89 5.65 0.27
C GLY A 155 9.35 4.26 -0.06
N GLN A 156 10.20 3.23 -0.03
CA GLN A 156 9.81 1.84 -0.28
C GLN A 156 10.06 1.03 0.99
N ILE A 157 9.01 0.46 1.58
CA ILE A 157 9.10 -0.34 2.81
C ILE A 157 8.91 -1.81 2.41
N PRO A 158 9.96 -2.64 2.44
CA PRO A 158 9.81 -4.05 2.13
C PRO A 158 8.98 -4.76 3.19
N PHE A 159 8.28 -5.81 2.80
CA PHE A 159 7.67 -6.73 3.73
C PHE A 159 7.73 -8.16 3.20
N VAL A 160 7.73 -9.13 4.12
CA VAL A 160 7.67 -10.56 3.83
C VAL A 160 6.48 -11.17 4.56
N PHE A 161 5.96 -12.26 4.03
CA PHE A 161 4.86 -13.01 4.64
C PHE A 161 4.97 -14.47 4.20
N THR A 162 4.20 -15.35 4.82
CA THR A 162 4.18 -16.76 4.44
C THR A 162 3.68 -16.89 3.00
N GLY A 163 4.56 -17.32 2.08
CA GLY A 163 4.24 -17.54 0.67
C GLY A 163 4.63 -16.40 -0.28
N GLY A 164 5.18 -15.29 0.21
CA GLY A 164 5.59 -14.21 -0.67
C GLY A 164 6.33 -13.04 -0.02
N ALA A 165 6.46 -11.98 -0.82
CA ALA A 165 7.09 -10.73 -0.40
C ALA A 165 6.44 -9.56 -1.13
N GLY A 166 6.61 -8.36 -0.60
CA GLY A 166 6.04 -7.16 -1.19
C GLY A 166 6.73 -5.88 -0.76
N ILE A 167 6.19 -4.77 -1.27
CA ILE A 167 6.67 -3.42 -1.00
C ILE A 167 5.45 -2.55 -0.73
N LEU A 168 5.51 -1.81 0.38
CA LEU A 168 4.59 -0.74 0.71
C LEU A 168 5.25 0.59 0.36
N MET A 169 4.57 1.42 -0.43
CA MET A 169 5.05 2.75 -0.79
C MET A 169 4.69 3.74 0.32
N SER A 170 5.70 4.50 0.77
CA SER A 170 5.49 5.62 1.68
C SER A 170 4.89 6.81 0.94
N LEU A 171 4.26 7.69 1.71
CA LEU A 171 3.95 9.02 1.24
C LEU A 171 5.28 9.78 1.11
N GLN A 172 5.58 10.27 -0.09
CA GLN A 172 6.71 11.17 -0.29
C GLN A 172 6.36 12.53 0.32
N ASN A 173 7.33 13.17 1.00
CA ASN A 173 7.22 14.41 1.79
C ASN A 173 6.50 14.29 3.13
N ILE A 174 7.27 14.19 4.23
CA ILE A 174 7.13 15.13 5.37
C ILE A 174 8.53 15.39 5.94
N ARG A 175 9.12 16.57 5.66
CA ARG A 175 10.11 17.16 6.57
C ARG A 175 9.31 17.75 7.73
N GLY A 176 9.39 17.11 8.90
CA GLY A 176 8.87 17.60 10.18
C GLY A 176 7.38 17.41 10.42
N VAL A 177 6.95 16.27 10.99
CA VAL A 177 5.79 16.14 11.91
C VAL A 177 6.00 14.90 12.81
N ASP A 178 5.42 14.97 14.02
CA ASP A 178 5.53 14.13 15.21
C ASP A 178 5.50 12.60 15.04
N PHE A 179 6.38 11.94 15.78
CA PHE A 179 6.41 10.49 15.97
C PHE A 179 5.23 10.03 16.83
N ASP A 180 4.44 9.08 16.35
CA ASP A 180 3.53 8.34 17.24
C ASP A 180 4.31 7.29 18.04
N LEU A 181 4.87 7.73 19.17
CA LEU A 181 5.65 6.90 20.09
C LEU A 181 4.87 5.70 20.62
N ASN A 182 3.52 5.73 20.58
CA ASN A 182 2.69 4.64 21.07
C ASN A 182 2.86 3.34 20.25
N TYR A 183 3.09 3.46 18.93
CA TYR A 183 3.30 2.29 18.07
C TYR A 183 4.66 1.63 18.31
N ILE A 184 5.71 2.44 18.54
CA ILE A 184 7.05 1.93 18.88
C ILE A 184 7.00 1.21 20.24
N SER A 185 6.28 1.73 21.24
CA SER A 185 6.11 1.03 22.52
C SER A 185 5.33 -0.27 22.40
N LEU A 186 4.35 -0.38 21.48
CA LEU A 186 3.62 -1.63 21.25
C LEU A 186 4.52 -2.72 20.65
N VAL A 187 5.37 -2.36 19.71
CA VAL A 187 6.32 -3.29 19.05
C VAL A 187 7.52 -3.60 19.96
N ALA A 188 7.99 -2.63 20.75
CA ALA A 188 9.09 -2.83 21.70
C ALA A 188 8.68 -3.71 22.90
N ASN A 189 7.46 -3.57 23.41
CA ASN A 189 6.98 -4.36 24.54
C ASN A 189 6.75 -5.84 24.18
N ASN A 190 6.43 -6.16 22.93
CA ASN A 190 6.29 -7.54 22.49
C ASN A 190 7.64 -8.27 22.34
N ARG A 191 8.79 -7.56 22.32
CA ARG A 191 10.13 -8.19 22.32
C ARG A 191 10.72 -8.38 23.72
N MET A 192 10.22 -7.71 24.76
CA MET A 192 10.74 -7.89 26.12
C MET A 192 10.10 -9.07 26.89
N MET A 193 9.05 -9.68 26.35
CA MET A 193 8.37 -10.83 26.99
C MET A 193 8.92 -12.20 26.56
N GLU A 194 9.87 -12.27 25.61
CA GLU A 194 10.50 -13.54 25.17
C GLU A 194 11.94 -13.74 25.70
N GLN A 195 12.37 -12.97 26.71
CA GLN A 195 13.64 -13.21 27.41
C GLN A 195 13.52 -13.41 28.93
N VAL A 196 12.32 -13.69 29.45
CA VAL A 196 12.15 -14.15 30.83
C VAL A 196 11.19 -15.34 30.85
N VAL A 197 11.79 -16.52 30.73
CA VAL A 197 11.55 -17.83 31.38
C VAL A 197 12.02 -18.94 30.44
#